data_AF-A0A8J2J3D1-F1
#
_entry.id   AF-A0A8J2J3D1-F1
#
_cell.length_a   1.000
_cell.length_b   1.000
_cell.length_c   1.000
_cell.angle_alpha   90.00
_cell.angle_beta   90.00
_cell.angle_gamma   90.00
#
_symmetry.space_group_name_H-M   'P 1'
#
loop_
_entity.id
_entity.type
_entity.pdbx_description
1 polymer ?
#
loop_
_entity_poly.entity_id
_entity_poly.type
_entity_poly.pdbx_seq_one_letter_code
_entity_poly.pdbx_strand_id
1 'polypeptide(L)' 'MDVLRIFEANYPETLKTCIVINAPAVFQVMYKLIKSMVSTHTISKIRVFGAKQDEWKAAILENIEPDQ' A
#
# COMPACT_ATOMS: atom_id res chain seq x y z
N MET A 1 -5.67 15.58 3.29
CA MET A 1 -6.37 14.35 3.75
C MET A 1 -7.60 14.03 2.89
N ASP A 2 -7.87 14.80 1.83
CA ASP A 2 -9.08 14.65 1.01
C ASP A 2 -8.96 13.59 -0.09
N VAL A 3 -7.74 13.34 -0.59
CA VAL A 3 -7.50 12.38 -1.68
C VAL A 3 -7.98 10.98 -1.30
N LEU A 4 -7.70 10.50 -0.08
CA LEU A 4 -8.13 9.17 0.39
C LEU A 4 -9.66 9.05 0.47
N ARG A 5 -10.34 10.11 0.94
CA ARG A 5 -11.81 10.12 1.05
C ARG A 5 -12.48 10.16 -0.31
N ILE A 6 -11.96 10.97 -1.23
CA ILE A 6 -12.45 11.03 -2.61
C ILE A 6 -12.25 9.67 -3.29
N PHE A 7 -11.12 9.00 -3.04
CA PHE A 7 -10.84 7.69 -3.61
C PHE A 7 -11.80 6.61 -3.09
N GLU A 8 -12.02 6.51 -1.77
CA GLU A 8 -12.98 5.54 -1.21
C GLU A 8 -14.43 5.85 -1.63
N ALA A 9 -14.82 7.12 -1.73
CA ALA A 9 -16.19 7.51 -2.06
C ALA A 9 -16.54 7.30 -3.54
N ASN A 10 -15.59 7.45 -4.46
CA ASN A 10 -15.85 7.36 -5.91
C ASN A 10 -15.37 6.06 -6.55
N TYR A 11 -14.41 5.36 -5.92
CA TYR A 11 -13.80 4.14 -6.43
C TYR A 11 -13.67 3.07 -5.34
N PRO A 12 -14.80 2.63 -4.73
CA PRO A 12 -14.76 1.53 -3.79
C PRO A 12 -14.13 0.30 -4.45
N GLU A 13 -13.29 -0.42 -3.71
CA GLU A 13 -12.70 -1.71 -4.09
C GLU A 13 -11.73 -1.74 -5.30
N THR A 14 -11.40 -0.60 -5.91
CA THR A 14 -10.54 -0.57 -7.12
C THR A 14 -9.06 -0.88 -6.84
N LEU A 15 -8.62 -0.72 -5.58
CA LEU A 15 -7.26 -1.07 -5.19
C LEU A 15 -7.11 -2.60 -5.17
N LYS A 16 -6.19 -3.16 -5.97
CA LYS A 16 -5.83 -4.60 -5.95
C LYS A 16 -4.74 -4.90 -4.92
N THR A 17 -3.62 -4.17 -5.01
CA THR A 17 -2.44 -4.25 -4.13
C THR A 17 -1.78 -2.87 -4.07
N CYS A 18 -1.28 -2.48 -2.90
CA CYS A 18 -0.44 -1.29 -2.71
C CYS A 18 0.89 -1.72 -2.10
N ILE A 19 2.00 -1.43 -2.77
CA ILE A 19 3.36 -1.78 -2.30
C ILE A 19 4.11 -0.49 -1.99
N VAL A 20 4.55 -0.34 -0.74
CA VAL A 20 5.36 0.78 -0.28
C VAL A 20 6.80 0.30 -0.13
N ILE A 21 7.72 0.91 -0.86
CA ILE A 21 9.13 0.52 -0.95
C ILE A 21 9.99 1.53 -0.20
N ASN A 22 11.08 1.05 0.41
CA ASN A 22 12.02 1.89 1.15
C ASN A 22 11.34 2.69 2.27
N ALA A 23 10.39 2.07 2.97
CA ALA A 23 9.61 2.73 4.00
C ALA A 23 10.48 3.01 5.25
N PRO A 24 10.73 4.28 5.61
CA PRO A 24 11.43 4.60 6.85
C PRO A 24 10.53 4.31 8.07
N ALA A 25 11.11 4.24 9.27
CA ALA A 25 10.39 3.89 10.50
C ALA A 25 9.17 4.79 10.79
N VAL A 26 9.20 6.06 10.35
CA VAL A 26 8.07 7.01 10.45
C VAL A 26 6.83 6.54 9.68
N PHE A 27 6.99 5.69 8.65
CA PHE A 27 5.87 5.14 7.89
C PHE A 27 4.95 4.29 8.78
N GLN A 28 5.47 3.62 9.81
CA GLN A 28 4.66 2.84 10.76
C GLN A 28 3.66 3.73 11.51
N VAL A 29 4.06 4.97 11.83
CA VAL A 29 3.18 5.94 12.50
C VAL A 29 2.11 6.43 11.52
N MET A 30 2.51 6.79 10.30
CA MET A 30 1.58 7.21 9.25
C MET A 30 0.58 6.10 8.87
N TYR A 31 1.05 4.85 8.82
CA TYR A 31 0.22 3.68 8.52
C TYR A 31 -0.89 3.47 9.57
N LYS A 32 -0.59 3.70 10.85
CA LYS A 32 -1.62 3.67 11.92
C LYS A 32 -2.70 4.74 11.73
N LEU A 33 -2.32 5.92 11.26
CA LEU A 33 -3.26 7.00 10.95
C LEU A 33 -4.13 6.65 9.74
N ILE A 34 -3.51 6.18 8.65
CA ILE A 34 -4.22 5.73 7.44
C ILE A 34 -5.18 4.59 7.80
N LYS A 35 -4.76 3.62 8.62
CA LYS A 35 -5.60 2.51 9.09
C LYS A 35 -6.89 2.96 9.78
N SER A 36 -6.89 4.12 10.45
CA SER A 36 -8.11 4.66 11.07
C SER A 36 -9.05 5.35 10.07
N MET A 37 -8.55 5.68 8.87
CA MET A 37 -9.25 6.46 7.85
C MET A 37 -9.77 5.64 6.67
N VAL A 38 -9.17 4.48 6.38
CA VAL A 38 -9.60 3.57 5.30
C VAL A 38 -10.17 2.28 5.86
N SER A 39 -11.05 1.62 5.12
CA SER A 39 -11.68 0.36 5.51
C SER A 39 -10.68 -0.80 5.66
N THR A 40 -11.01 -1.78 6.51
CA THR A 40 -10.18 -2.97 6.78
C THR A 40 -9.82 -3.75 5.51
N HIS A 41 -10.69 -3.72 4.50
CA HIS A 41 -10.48 -4.37 3.21
C HIS A 41 -9.40 -3.68 2.35
N THR A 42 -9.30 -2.35 2.41
CA THR A 42 -8.26 -1.58 1.72
C THR A 42 -6.90 -1.79 2.38
N ILE A 43 -6.89 -1.87 3.71
CA ILE A 43 -5.66 -2.00 4.52
C ILE A 43 -4.97 -3.35 4.30
N SER A 44 -5.74 -4.44 4.17
CA SER A 44 -5.15 -5.77 3.93
C SER A 44 -4.38 -5.88 2.61
N LYS A 45 -4.61 -4.93 1.68
CA LYS A 45 -3.94 -4.85 0.38
C LYS A 45 -2.65 -4.03 0.41
N ILE A 46 -2.33 -3.37 1.53
CA ILE A 46 -1.12 -2.55 1.67
C ILE A 46 0.03 -3.41 2.23
N ARG A 47 1.12 -3.49 1.49
CA ARG A 47 2.36 -4.18 1.86
C ARG A 47 3.49 -3.16 1.97
N VAL A 48 4.17 -3.15 3.11
CA VAL A 48 5.22 -2.16 3.42
C VAL A 48 6.54 -2.88 3.54
N PHE A 49 7.54 -2.44 2.78
CA PHE A 49 8.87 -3.02 2.74
C PHE A 49 9.94 -1.99 3.08
N GLY A 50 11.03 -2.46 3.69
CA GLY A 50 12.22 -1.65 3.96
C GLY A 50 13.09 -1.46 2.72
N ALA A 51 14.36 -1.10 2.95
CA ALA A 51 15.33 -0.85 1.88
C ALA A 51 15.84 -2.12 1.18
N LYS A 52 15.55 -3.31 1.73
CA LYS A 52 16.02 -4.59 1.17
C LYS A 52 15.32 -4.89 -0.15
N GLN A 53 16.10 -4.88 -1.22
CA GLN A 53 15.61 -5.03 -2.58
C GLN A 53 14.89 -6.35 -2.84
N ASP A 54 15.43 -7.45 -2.32
CA ASP A 54 14.89 -8.78 -2.59
C ASP A 54 13.48 -8.96 -2.02
N GLU A 55 13.19 -8.32 -0.89
CA GLU A 55 11.89 -8.42 -0.20
C GLU A 55 10.76 -7.73 -0.99
N TRP A 56 10.99 -6.49 -1.46
CA TRP A 56 9.97 -5.77 -2.22
C TRP A 56 9.92 -6.18 -3.70
N LYS A 57 11.04 -6.61 -4.30
CA LYS A 57 11.03 -7.11 -5.68
C LYS A 57 10.22 -8.39 -5.80
N ALA A 58 10.36 -9.33 -4.85
CA ALA A 58 9.54 -10.54 -4.86
C ALA A 58 8.03 -10.21 -4.82
N ALA A 59 7.63 -9.25 -3.99
CA ALA A 59 6.24 -8.81 -3.89
C ALA A 59 5.71 -8.11 -5.16
N ILE A 60 6.57 -7.38 -5.87
CA ILE A 60 6.25 -6.80 -7.18
C ILE A 60 6.04 -7.91 -8.21
N LEU A 61 6.97 -8.87 -8.28
CA LEU A 61 6.94 -9.96 -9.26
C LEU A 61 5.76 -10.93 -9.08
N GLU A 62 5.18 -11.01 -7.88
CA GLU A 62 3.91 -11.71 -7.64
C GLU A 62 2.72 -11.05 -8.35
N ASN A 63 2.82 -9.77 -8.70
CA ASN A 63 1.71 -8.97 -9.22
C ASN A 63 1.97 -8.38 -10.62
N ILE A 64 3.23 -8.31 -11.04
CA ILE A 64 3.71 -7.63 -12.25
C ILE A 64 4.73 -8.54 -12.94
N GLU A 65 4.57 -8.77 -14.24
CA GLU A 65 5.53 -9.56 -15.02
C GLU A 65 6.88 -8.83 -15.16
N PRO A 66 8.01 -9.54 -15.23
CA PRO A 66 9.34 -8.93 -15.26
C PRO A 66 9.62 -8.00 -16.46
N ASP A 67 8.80 -8.07 -17.51
CA ASP A 67 8.99 -7.37 -18.80
C ASP A 67 8.16 -6.08 -18.90
N GLN A 68 7.42 -5.70 -17.85
CA GLN A 68 6.67 -4.43 -17.73
C GLN A 68 7.51 -3.34 -17.07
#